data_AF-A0A368H8M8-F1
#
_entry.id   AF-A0A368H8M8-F1
#
_cell.length_a   1.000
_cell.length_b   1.000
_cell.length_c   1.000
_cell.angle_alpha   90.00
_cell.angle_beta   90.00
_cell.angle_gamma   90.00
#
_symmetry.space_group_name_H-M   'P 1'
#
loop_
_entity.id
_entity.type
_entity.pdbx_description
1 polymer ?
#
loop_
_entity_poly.entity_id
_entity_poly.type
_entity_poly.pdbx_seq_one_letter_code
_entity_poly.pdbx_strand_id
1 'polypeptide(L)'
;MMDEAISYANLPPEMTEKILENVDACDLRTAQQVCVQWRDIINRRRHAMKRQRVKEIYISDFQDAVIATITHLSTMTSWESVSTLKISDYESLFDCIWIYSPKKLNINATRNDLRKALEGIPDWWFHGVQMLGIYESACDIDALALVSRAPQCASLRIDPCFTIDNVTSLLDCMKQIHELKIRSASKTIVADDSTLDALIPLSIACPEGLQSFWVDSISTDFSLPKMFELFEKGHFSPRCSLLFEKVHGTDLALRNWINSHAQQVLYISEQTYNFSYRDVEIGVSVEQFVP
;
A
#
# COMPACT_ATOMS: atom_id res chain seq x y z
N MET A 1 -45.95 -31.52 -26.31
CA MET A 1 -44.76 -31.75 -25.45
C MET A 1 -44.56 -30.46 -24.69
N MET A 2 -44.70 -30.47 -23.37
CA MET A 2 -44.33 -29.33 -22.53
C MET A 2 -42.81 -29.20 -22.63
N ASP A 3 -42.31 -28.04 -23.03
CA ASP A 3 -40.92 -27.66 -22.83
C ASP A 3 -40.67 -27.62 -21.33
N GLU A 4 -40.19 -28.72 -20.75
CA GLU A 4 -39.58 -28.68 -19.43
C GLU A 4 -38.34 -27.80 -19.56
N ALA A 5 -38.45 -26.57 -19.07
CA ALA A 5 -37.31 -25.68 -18.93
C ALA A 5 -36.21 -26.44 -18.16
N ILE A 6 -35.10 -26.74 -18.84
CA ILE A 6 -33.97 -27.43 -18.23
C ILE A 6 -33.52 -26.63 -17.01
N SER A 7 -33.77 -27.16 -15.83
CA SER A 7 -33.39 -26.51 -14.57
C SER A 7 -31.93 -26.82 -14.27
N TYR A 8 -31.06 -25.83 -14.51
CA TYR A 8 -29.64 -25.91 -14.14
C TYR A 8 -29.39 -25.86 -12.62
N ALA A 9 -30.45 -25.69 -11.82
CA ALA A 9 -30.36 -25.72 -10.36
C ALA A 9 -30.04 -27.12 -9.81
N ASN A 10 -30.22 -28.18 -10.60
CA ASN A 10 -29.99 -29.58 -10.20
C ASN A 10 -28.71 -30.19 -10.77
N LEU A 11 -27.81 -29.38 -11.34
CA LEU A 11 -26.54 -29.89 -11.84
C LEU A 11 -25.70 -30.49 -10.69
N PRO A 12 -24.96 -31.58 -10.93
CA PRO A 12 -24.01 -32.12 -9.96
C PRO A 12 -23.03 -31.02 -9.51
N PRO A 13 -22.66 -30.94 -8.21
CA PRO A 13 -21.78 -29.89 -7.69
C PRO A 13 -20.47 -29.72 -8.48
N GLU A 14 -19.88 -30.82 -8.94
CA GLU A 14 -18.65 -30.84 -9.73
C GLU A 14 -18.80 -30.18 -11.10
N MET A 15 -19.98 -30.32 -11.73
CA MET A 15 -20.28 -29.68 -13.02
C MET A 15 -20.55 -28.19 -12.82
N THR A 16 -21.32 -27.84 -11.78
CA THR A 16 -21.58 -26.45 -11.40
C THR A 16 -20.29 -25.71 -11.09
N GLU A 17 -19.35 -26.34 -10.37
CA GLU A 17 -18.06 -25.77 -10.05
C GLU A 17 -17.23 -25.47 -11.31
N LYS A 18 -17.11 -26.43 -12.24
CA LYS A 18 -16.41 -26.22 -13.52
C LYS A 18 -17.03 -25.10 -14.37
N ILE A 19 -18.35 -24.95 -14.33
CA ILE A 19 -19.04 -23.85 -15.01
C ILE A 19 -18.64 -22.52 -14.35
N LEU A 20 -18.76 -22.43 -13.02
CA LEU A 20 -18.50 -21.21 -12.25
C LEU A 20 -17.05 -20.73 -12.32
N GLU A 21 -16.08 -21.64 -12.45
CA GLU A 21 -14.66 -21.29 -12.68
C GLU A 21 -14.46 -20.49 -13.98
N ASN A 22 -15.38 -20.62 -14.95
CA ASN A 22 -15.30 -19.95 -16.24
C ASN A 22 -16.18 -18.69 -16.35
N VAL A 23 -17.12 -18.50 -15.41
CA VAL A 23 -18.03 -17.34 -15.36
C VAL A 23 -17.23 -16.06 -15.10
N ASP A 24 -17.61 -14.99 -15.79
CA ASP A 24 -16.99 -13.69 -15.62
C ASP A 24 -17.33 -13.10 -14.25
N ALA A 25 -16.38 -12.33 -13.71
CA ALA A 25 -16.51 -11.78 -12.36
C ALA A 25 -17.79 -10.95 -12.17
N CYS A 26 -18.24 -10.21 -13.20
CA CYS A 26 -19.45 -9.41 -13.13
C CYS A 26 -20.73 -10.25 -12.95
N ASP A 27 -20.73 -11.49 -13.46
CA ASP A 27 -21.88 -12.38 -13.45
C ASP A 27 -21.92 -13.32 -12.24
N LEU A 28 -20.79 -13.47 -11.52
CA LEU A 28 -20.72 -14.32 -10.33
C LEU A 28 -21.69 -13.88 -9.22
N ARG A 29 -21.98 -12.56 -9.09
CA ARG A 29 -23.00 -12.10 -8.13
C ARG A 29 -24.41 -12.54 -8.53
N THR A 30 -24.71 -12.52 -9.82
CA THR A 30 -25.98 -13.03 -10.35
C THR A 30 -26.06 -14.55 -10.14
N ALA A 31 -24.96 -15.26 -10.36
CA ALA A 31 -24.84 -16.70 -10.12
C ALA A 31 -25.10 -17.08 -8.65
N GLN A 32 -24.67 -16.26 -7.67
CA GLN A 32 -24.97 -16.46 -6.24
C GLN A 32 -26.46 -16.39 -5.89
N GLN A 33 -27.29 -15.80 -6.76
CA GLN A 33 -28.73 -15.66 -6.55
C GLN A 33 -29.55 -16.76 -7.23
N VAL A 34 -28.93 -17.64 -8.03
CA VAL A 34 -29.63 -18.71 -8.76
C VAL A 34 -30.27 -19.72 -7.82
N CYS A 35 -29.47 -20.35 -6.94
CA CYS A 35 -29.96 -21.26 -5.91
C CYS A 35 -28.93 -21.41 -4.77
N VAL A 36 -29.34 -22.05 -3.68
CA VAL A 36 -28.49 -22.29 -2.49
C VAL A 36 -27.22 -23.06 -2.85
N GLN A 37 -27.33 -24.12 -3.67
CA GLN A 37 -26.18 -24.92 -4.09
C GLN A 37 -25.12 -24.08 -4.82
N TRP A 38 -25.53 -23.21 -5.74
CA TRP A 38 -24.61 -22.33 -6.48
C TRP A 38 -23.91 -21.35 -5.52
N ARG A 39 -24.67 -20.75 -4.61
CA ARG A 39 -24.14 -19.85 -3.58
C ARG A 39 -23.10 -20.54 -2.70
N ASP A 40 -23.38 -21.76 -2.25
CA ASP A 40 -22.49 -22.54 -1.39
C ASP A 40 -21.18 -22.92 -2.11
N ILE A 41 -21.29 -23.34 -3.38
CA ILE A 41 -20.12 -23.63 -4.22
C ILE A 41 -19.28 -22.36 -4.42
N ILE A 42 -19.93 -21.23 -4.74
CA ILE A 42 -19.24 -19.94 -4.90
C ILE A 42 -18.50 -19.56 -3.63
N ASN A 43 -19.18 -19.59 -2.48
CA ASN A 43 -18.58 -19.23 -1.20
C ASN A 43 -17.38 -20.12 -0.84
N ARG A 44 -17.46 -21.43 -1.12
CA ARG A 44 -16.36 -22.37 -0.88
C ARG A 44 -15.18 -22.19 -1.85
N ARG A 45 -15.44 -21.76 -3.09
CA ARG A 45 -14.47 -21.77 -4.19
C ARG A 45 -14.05 -20.39 -4.69
N ARG A 46 -14.34 -19.31 -3.94
CA ARG A 46 -13.94 -17.92 -4.27
C ARG A 46 -12.47 -17.78 -4.72
N HIS A 47 -11.56 -18.53 -4.10
CA HIS A 47 -10.12 -18.54 -4.41
C HIS A 47 -9.78 -18.99 -5.84
N ALA A 48 -10.63 -19.81 -6.46
CA ALA A 48 -10.44 -20.35 -7.81
C ALA A 48 -11.23 -19.57 -8.88
N MET A 49 -12.06 -18.61 -8.47
CA MET A 49 -12.93 -17.87 -9.40
C MET A 49 -12.22 -16.67 -10.02
N LYS A 50 -12.63 -16.32 -11.25
CA LYS A 50 -12.17 -15.10 -11.91
C LYS A 50 -12.61 -13.88 -11.11
N ARG A 51 -11.66 -12.99 -10.86
CA ARG A 51 -11.88 -11.72 -10.16
C ARG A 51 -11.78 -10.55 -11.13
N GLN A 52 -12.58 -9.52 -10.88
CA GLN A 52 -12.52 -8.28 -11.64
C GLN A 52 -11.29 -7.47 -11.21
N ARG A 53 -10.39 -7.20 -12.16
CA ARG A 53 -9.24 -6.32 -11.90
C ARG A 53 -9.72 -4.88 -11.75
N VAL A 54 -9.28 -4.22 -10.68
CA VAL A 54 -9.63 -2.82 -10.40
C VAL A 54 -8.36 -2.03 -10.09
N LYS A 55 -8.40 -0.72 -10.36
CA LYS A 55 -7.26 0.17 -10.11
C LYS A 55 -6.99 0.25 -8.61
N GLU A 56 -8.03 0.43 -7.83
CA GLU A 56 -7.93 0.71 -6.40
C GLU A 56 -9.18 0.28 -5.65
N ILE A 57 -8.99 -0.16 -4.42
CA ILE A 57 -10.04 -0.21 -3.41
C ILE A 57 -9.60 0.67 -2.25
N TYR A 58 -10.44 1.61 -1.87
CA TYR A 58 -10.29 2.45 -0.69
C TYR A 58 -11.36 2.05 0.33
N ILE A 59 -10.92 1.57 1.48
CA ILE A 59 -11.79 1.14 2.58
C ILE A 59 -11.70 2.18 3.67
N SER A 60 -12.85 2.69 4.12
CA SER A 60 -12.91 3.54 5.29
C SER A 60 -14.08 3.24 6.18
N ASP A 61 -13.93 3.51 7.48
CA ASP A 61 -15.08 3.57 8.37
C ASP A 61 -15.78 4.94 8.24
N PHE A 62 -17.10 4.92 8.35
CA PHE A 62 -17.92 6.12 8.33
C PHE A 62 -19.11 5.92 9.26
N GLN A 63 -19.09 6.62 10.39
CA GLN A 63 -20.09 6.47 11.45
C GLN A 63 -20.16 5.00 11.90
N ASP A 64 -21.28 4.33 11.62
CA ASP A 64 -21.56 2.93 11.99
C ASP A 64 -21.47 1.95 10.81
N ALA A 65 -20.80 2.33 9.72
CA ALA A 65 -20.66 1.49 8.53
C ALA A 65 -19.23 1.51 8.00
N VAL A 66 -18.91 0.48 7.19
CA VAL A 66 -17.72 0.46 6.36
C VAL A 66 -18.09 0.91 4.95
N ILE A 67 -17.31 1.82 4.38
CA ILE A 67 -17.42 2.27 3.01
C ILE A 67 -16.26 1.66 2.22
N ALA A 68 -16.59 0.95 1.15
CA ALA A 68 -15.61 0.51 0.17
C ALA A 68 -15.83 1.28 -1.14
N THR A 69 -14.84 2.07 -1.54
CA THR A 69 -14.83 2.79 -2.82
C THR A 69 -13.94 2.02 -3.80
N ILE A 70 -14.49 1.61 -4.93
CA ILE A 70 -13.84 0.80 -5.96
C ILE A 70 -13.62 1.67 -7.18
N THR A 71 -12.36 1.88 -7.54
CA THR A 71 -11.97 2.60 -8.75
C THR A 71 -11.67 1.58 -9.84
N HIS A 72 -12.50 1.54 -10.88
CA HIS A 72 -12.40 0.56 -11.95
C HIS A 72 -11.27 0.94 -12.94
N LEU A 73 -10.74 -0.06 -13.65
CA LEU A 73 -9.84 0.18 -14.78
C LEU A 73 -10.67 0.81 -15.92
N SER A 74 -10.34 2.04 -16.34
CA SER A 74 -10.99 2.64 -17.49
C SER A 74 -10.65 1.85 -18.74
N THR A 75 -11.66 1.40 -19.47
CA THR A 75 -11.48 0.65 -20.71
C THR A 75 -11.66 1.50 -21.97
N MET A 76 -12.41 2.62 -21.96
CA MET A 76 -12.68 3.37 -23.20
C MET A 76 -12.94 4.89 -23.09
N THR A 77 -12.90 5.54 -21.93
CA THR A 77 -13.09 7.01 -21.84
C THR A 77 -12.25 7.61 -20.73
N SER A 78 -11.85 8.88 -20.87
CA SER A 78 -10.99 9.65 -19.97
C SER A 78 -11.55 9.89 -18.55
N TRP A 79 -12.57 9.13 -18.13
CA TRP A 79 -13.27 9.26 -16.86
C TRP A 79 -13.07 7.98 -16.05
N GLU A 80 -12.61 8.13 -14.82
CA GLU A 80 -12.49 7.00 -13.89
C GLU A 80 -13.90 6.59 -13.44
N SER A 81 -14.27 5.34 -13.66
CA SER A 81 -15.51 4.79 -13.10
C SER A 81 -15.26 4.42 -11.64
N VAL A 82 -16.09 4.98 -10.75
CA VAL A 82 -16.01 4.78 -9.30
C VAL A 82 -17.33 4.23 -8.80
N SER A 83 -17.27 3.16 -8.02
CA SER A 83 -18.41 2.57 -7.32
C SER A 83 -18.21 2.70 -5.82
N THR A 84 -19.27 3.01 -5.07
CA THR A 84 -19.21 3.10 -3.61
C THR A 84 -20.18 2.11 -3.00
N LEU A 85 -19.67 1.26 -2.10
CA LEU A 85 -20.44 0.28 -1.36
C LEU A 85 -20.52 0.71 0.10
N LYS A 86 -21.74 0.86 0.62
CA LYS A 86 -21.98 0.99 2.05
C LYS A 86 -22.25 -0.40 2.63
N ILE A 87 -21.43 -0.80 3.58
CA ILE A 87 -21.43 -2.12 4.19
C ILE A 87 -21.83 -1.94 5.65
N SER A 88 -23.02 -2.44 5.97
CA SER A 88 -23.65 -2.22 7.28
C SER A 88 -22.94 -2.91 8.44
N ASP A 89 -22.10 -3.90 8.15
CA ASP A 89 -21.38 -4.69 9.14
C ASP A 89 -19.97 -5.05 8.65
N TYR A 90 -19.02 -5.05 9.58
CA TYR A 90 -17.61 -5.33 9.34
C TYR A 90 -17.38 -6.77 8.86
N GLU A 91 -18.13 -7.75 9.35
CA GLU A 91 -17.98 -9.16 8.95
C GLU A 91 -18.37 -9.38 7.49
N SER A 92 -19.26 -8.53 6.96
CA SER A 92 -19.73 -8.59 5.58
C SER A 92 -18.76 -7.94 4.58
N LEU A 93 -17.65 -7.34 5.04
CA LEU A 93 -16.68 -6.66 4.18
C LEU A 93 -16.16 -7.59 3.08
N PHE A 94 -15.67 -8.77 3.46
CA PHE A 94 -15.07 -9.70 2.50
C PHE A 94 -16.10 -10.19 1.47
N ASP A 95 -17.31 -10.49 1.89
CA ASP A 95 -18.42 -10.84 1.00
C ASP A 95 -18.72 -9.74 -0.03
N CYS A 96 -18.46 -8.48 0.32
CA CYS A 96 -18.64 -7.36 -0.59
C CYS A 96 -17.47 -7.14 -1.55
N ILE A 97 -16.24 -7.55 -1.21
CA ILE A 97 -15.04 -7.20 -1.97
C ILE A 97 -14.28 -8.37 -2.60
N TRP A 98 -14.59 -9.62 -2.24
CA TRP A 98 -13.84 -10.82 -2.70
C TRP A 98 -13.74 -10.92 -4.22
N ILE A 99 -14.74 -10.42 -4.93
CA ILE A 99 -14.86 -10.47 -6.39
C ILE A 99 -13.86 -9.57 -7.10
N TYR A 100 -13.25 -8.63 -6.39
CA TYR A 100 -12.30 -7.67 -6.94
C TYR A 100 -10.86 -8.12 -6.68
N SER A 101 -9.98 -7.76 -7.61
CA SER A 101 -8.52 -7.90 -7.52
C SER A 101 -7.88 -6.52 -7.67
N PRO A 102 -7.68 -5.77 -6.58
CA PRO A 102 -7.15 -4.41 -6.64
C PRO A 102 -5.64 -4.38 -6.90
N LYS A 103 -5.18 -3.41 -7.69
CA LYS A 103 -3.75 -3.06 -7.79
C LYS A 103 -3.29 -2.26 -6.56
N LYS A 104 -4.15 -1.38 -6.04
CA LYS A 104 -3.91 -0.57 -4.85
C LYS A 104 -4.96 -0.82 -3.78
N LEU A 105 -4.55 -0.99 -2.54
CA LEU A 105 -5.45 -1.08 -1.40
C LEU A 105 -5.12 0.04 -0.42
N ASN A 106 -6.10 0.91 -0.18
CA ASN A 106 -6.01 1.98 0.80
C ASN A 106 -6.99 1.72 1.94
N ILE A 107 -6.56 1.95 3.16
CA ILE A 107 -7.34 1.73 4.37
C ILE A 107 -7.25 2.98 5.23
N ASN A 108 -8.39 3.59 5.54
CA ASN A 108 -8.51 4.65 6.52
C ASN A 108 -9.51 4.20 7.59
N ALA A 109 -9.02 3.79 8.75
CA ALA A 109 -9.83 3.28 9.83
C ALA A 109 -9.73 4.23 11.01
N THR A 110 -10.81 4.65 11.63
CA THR A 110 -10.84 5.34 12.93
C THR A 110 -11.29 4.44 14.08
N ARG A 111 -11.75 3.21 13.76
CA ARG A 111 -12.32 2.23 14.70
C ARG A 111 -11.62 0.87 14.60
N ASN A 112 -11.41 0.24 15.76
CA ASN A 112 -10.75 -1.08 15.87
C ASN A 112 -11.48 -2.24 15.17
N ASP A 113 -12.77 -2.08 14.86
CA ASP A 113 -13.56 -3.15 14.24
C ASP A 113 -13.12 -3.44 12.80
N LEU A 114 -12.52 -2.46 12.10
CA LEU A 114 -11.99 -2.67 10.75
C LEU A 114 -10.78 -3.62 10.75
N ARG A 115 -9.95 -3.57 11.79
CA ARG A 115 -8.81 -4.48 11.95
C ARG A 115 -9.26 -5.94 11.89
N LYS A 116 -10.28 -6.31 12.68
CA LYS A 116 -10.82 -7.68 12.70
C LYS A 116 -11.37 -8.12 11.35
N ALA A 117 -12.06 -7.23 10.65
CA ALA A 117 -12.57 -7.52 9.30
C ALA A 117 -11.44 -7.82 8.31
N LEU A 118 -10.35 -7.06 8.37
CA LEU A 118 -9.18 -7.24 7.50
C LEU A 118 -8.38 -8.51 7.84
N GLU A 119 -8.26 -8.85 9.13
CA GLU A 119 -7.69 -10.11 9.61
C GLU A 119 -8.49 -11.33 9.08
N GLY A 120 -9.82 -11.19 8.95
CA GLY A 120 -10.70 -12.23 8.41
C GLY A 120 -10.67 -12.43 6.88
N ILE A 121 -10.06 -11.50 6.12
CA ILE A 121 -9.87 -11.69 4.67
C ILE A 121 -8.87 -12.83 4.46
N PRO A 122 -8.98 -13.69 3.43
CA PRO A 122 -7.97 -14.71 3.12
C PRO A 122 -6.74 -14.15 2.37
N ASP A 123 -5.56 -14.72 2.60
CA ASP A 123 -4.28 -14.26 2.01
C ASP A 123 -4.27 -14.22 0.49
N TRP A 124 -4.89 -15.21 -0.16
CA TRP A 124 -4.97 -15.27 -1.63
C TRP A 124 -5.62 -14.03 -2.25
N TRP A 125 -6.44 -13.31 -1.49
CA TRP A 125 -7.09 -12.10 -1.97
C TRP A 125 -6.08 -10.97 -2.21
N PHE A 126 -5.02 -10.91 -1.40
CA PHE A 126 -3.97 -9.88 -1.42
C PHE A 126 -2.89 -10.09 -2.48
N HIS A 127 -2.81 -11.28 -3.11
CA HIS A 127 -1.72 -11.64 -4.04
C HIS A 127 -1.49 -10.65 -5.19
N GLY A 128 -2.52 -9.92 -5.63
CA GLY A 128 -2.42 -8.95 -6.73
C GLY A 128 -2.20 -7.49 -6.30
N VAL A 129 -2.12 -7.23 -4.99
CA VAL A 129 -1.93 -5.89 -4.43
C VAL A 129 -0.47 -5.49 -4.59
N GLN A 130 -0.26 -4.32 -5.18
CA GLN A 130 1.07 -3.77 -5.47
C GLN A 130 1.42 -2.54 -4.62
N MET A 131 0.39 -1.90 -4.07
CA MET A 131 0.54 -0.73 -3.20
C MET A 131 -0.46 -0.84 -2.05
N LEU A 132 0.05 -0.65 -0.83
CA LEU A 132 -0.73 -0.57 0.39
C LEU A 132 -0.64 0.85 0.96
N GLY A 133 -1.78 1.43 1.27
CA GLY A 133 -1.88 2.72 1.96
C GLY A 133 -2.69 2.57 3.24
N ILE A 134 -2.16 3.03 4.36
CA ILE A 134 -2.82 2.99 5.67
C ILE A 134 -2.83 4.42 6.24
N TYR A 135 -4.01 4.96 6.48
CA TYR A 135 -4.25 6.40 6.65
C TYR A 135 -4.80 6.80 8.03
N GLU A 136 -4.57 8.06 8.39
CA GLU A 136 -5.13 8.87 9.51
C GLU A 136 -5.17 8.23 10.90
N SER A 137 -6.05 7.24 11.12
CA SER A 137 -6.38 6.69 12.43
C SER A 137 -6.26 5.16 12.51
N ALA A 138 -5.73 4.51 11.46
CA ALA A 138 -5.65 3.05 11.33
C ALA A 138 -4.51 2.43 12.16
N CYS A 139 -4.20 3.04 13.29
CA CYS A 139 -3.01 2.85 14.12
C CYS A 139 -2.90 1.44 14.70
N ASP A 140 -4.06 0.80 14.85
CA ASP A 140 -4.20 -0.54 15.38
C ASP A 140 -4.09 -1.62 14.31
N ILE A 141 -4.12 -1.27 13.02
CA ILE A 141 -3.97 -2.23 11.92
C ILE A 141 -2.52 -2.66 11.86
N ASP A 142 -2.20 -3.95 11.90
CA ASP A 142 -0.83 -4.39 11.69
C ASP A 142 -0.45 -4.27 10.19
N ALA A 143 0.16 -3.14 9.84
CA ALA A 143 0.63 -2.83 8.48
C ALA A 143 1.58 -3.91 7.94
N LEU A 144 2.41 -4.47 8.82
CA LEU A 144 3.43 -5.44 8.46
C LEU A 144 2.81 -6.80 8.19
N ALA A 145 1.83 -7.21 9.02
CA ALA A 145 1.02 -8.38 8.76
C ALA A 145 0.31 -8.27 7.40
N LEU A 146 -0.25 -7.11 7.05
CA LEU A 146 -0.88 -6.91 5.74
C LEU A 146 0.09 -7.01 4.57
N VAL A 147 1.26 -6.38 4.66
CA VAL A 147 2.30 -6.45 3.61
C VAL A 147 2.77 -7.89 3.41
N SER A 148 2.97 -8.66 4.48
CA SER A 148 3.42 -10.06 4.40
C SER A 148 2.47 -10.96 3.59
N ARG A 149 1.20 -10.57 3.47
CA ARG A 149 0.14 -11.28 2.74
C ARG A 149 0.04 -10.82 1.28
N ALA A 150 0.69 -9.70 0.93
CA ALA A 150 0.71 -9.10 -0.38
C ALA A 150 2.11 -9.25 -1.03
N PRO A 151 2.47 -10.43 -1.56
CA PRO A 151 3.82 -10.73 -2.08
C PRO A 151 4.25 -9.88 -3.28
N GLN A 152 3.32 -9.16 -3.91
CA GLN A 152 3.59 -8.23 -5.02
C GLN A 152 3.63 -6.76 -4.56
N CYS A 153 3.46 -6.50 -3.26
CA CYS A 153 3.44 -5.16 -2.72
C CYS A 153 4.84 -4.58 -2.75
N ALA A 154 5.01 -3.55 -3.56
CA ALA A 154 6.29 -2.89 -3.77
C ALA A 154 6.35 -1.48 -3.14
N SER A 155 5.18 -0.95 -2.76
CA SER A 155 5.02 0.40 -2.24
C SER A 155 4.11 0.40 -1.01
N LEU A 156 4.60 0.94 0.09
CA LEU A 156 3.86 1.07 1.35
C LEU A 156 3.78 2.54 1.75
N ARG A 157 2.55 3.01 1.97
CA ARG A 157 2.26 4.33 2.52
C ARG A 157 1.58 4.18 3.88
N ILE A 158 2.10 4.87 4.88
CA ILE A 158 1.63 4.82 6.26
C ILE A 158 1.47 6.26 6.78
N ASP A 159 0.34 6.53 7.42
CA ASP A 159 0.07 7.78 8.13
C ASP A 159 0.40 7.64 9.65
N PRO A 160 0.51 8.73 10.41
CA PRO A 160 1.47 8.89 11.52
C PRO A 160 1.12 8.17 12.80
N CYS A 161 -0.02 7.52 12.87
CA CYS A 161 -0.43 6.94 14.13
C CYS A 161 0.15 5.54 14.36
N PHE A 162 1.05 5.11 13.46
CA PHE A 162 1.90 3.95 13.62
C PHE A 162 3.16 4.28 14.41
N THR A 163 3.25 3.78 15.63
CA THR A 163 4.53 3.65 16.32
C THR A 163 5.28 2.47 15.71
N ILE A 164 6.43 2.71 15.07
CA ILE A 164 7.32 1.64 14.60
C ILE A 164 8.07 1.10 15.82
N ASP A 165 7.37 0.35 16.68
CA ASP A 165 7.94 -0.18 17.92
C ASP A 165 8.92 -1.34 17.66
N ASN A 166 9.00 -1.83 16.42
CA ASN A 166 9.88 -2.94 16.05
C ASN A 166 10.45 -2.79 14.63
N VAL A 167 11.61 -2.11 14.54
CA VAL A 167 12.42 -1.98 13.32
C VAL A 167 12.71 -3.34 12.66
N THR A 168 12.80 -4.42 13.44
CA THR A 168 13.05 -5.79 12.93
C THR A 168 11.92 -6.29 12.03
N SER A 169 10.66 -6.05 12.39
CA SER A 169 9.52 -6.49 11.59
C SER A 169 9.37 -5.64 10.31
N LEU A 170 9.75 -4.36 10.37
CA LEU A 170 9.83 -3.49 9.19
C LEU A 170 10.95 -3.96 8.25
N LEU A 171 12.10 -4.39 8.79
CA LEU A 171 13.22 -4.97 8.03
C LEU A 171 12.81 -6.19 7.21
N ASP A 172 12.00 -7.09 7.76
CA ASP A 172 11.51 -8.26 7.02
C ASP A 172 10.53 -7.89 5.90
N CYS A 173 9.75 -6.82 6.07
CA CYS A 173 8.85 -6.32 5.03
C CYS A 173 9.59 -5.57 3.90
N MET A 174 10.69 -4.88 4.21
CA MET A 174 11.53 -4.18 3.21
C MET A 174 12.21 -5.12 2.20
N LYS A 175 12.24 -6.43 2.45
CA LYS A 175 12.63 -7.41 1.42
C LYS A 175 11.70 -7.39 0.20
N GLN A 176 10.48 -6.86 0.35
CA GLN A 176 9.43 -6.86 -0.67
C GLN A 176 9.12 -5.45 -1.20
N ILE A 177 9.27 -4.41 -0.37
CA ILE A 177 8.98 -3.02 -0.75
C ILE A 177 10.27 -2.23 -1.05
N HIS A 178 10.20 -1.34 -2.05
CA HIS A 178 11.28 -0.40 -2.38
C HIS A 178 10.84 1.07 -2.25
N GLU A 179 9.56 1.32 -1.99
CA GLU A 179 9.02 2.65 -1.67
C GLU A 179 8.34 2.64 -0.30
N LEU A 180 8.81 3.52 0.59
CA LEU A 180 8.23 3.77 1.91
C LEU A 180 7.84 5.24 2.03
N LYS A 181 6.56 5.51 2.27
CA LYS A 181 6.05 6.87 2.48
C LYS A 181 5.39 6.97 3.83
N ILE A 182 5.95 7.80 4.70
CA ILE A 182 5.42 8.08 6.02
C ILE A 182 4.85 9.50 6.00
N ARG A 183 3.54 9.66 6.13
CA ARG A 183 2.91 10.99 6.11
C ARG A 183 2.19 11.28 7.41
N SER A 184 1.94 12.54 7.70
CA SER A 184 1.29 12.92 8.94
C SER A 184 0.40 14.13 8.76
N ALA A 185 -0.88 13.98 9.11
CA ALA A 185 -1.81 15.10 9.18
C ALA A 185 -1.71 15.87 10.51
N SER A 186 -1.16 15.25 11.57
CA SER A 186 -1.23 15.74 12.96
C SER A 186 0.09 16.30 13.52
N LYS A 187 1.19 16.29 12.76
CA LYS A 187 2.54 16.65 13.26
C LYS A 187 3.10 15.79 14.40
N THR A 188 2.60 14.56 14.57
CA THR A 188 2.89 13.73 15.75
C THR A 188 3.99 12.68 15.58
N ILE A 189 4.53 12.47 14.37
CA ILE A 189 5.65 11.53 14.19
C ILE A 189 6.94 12.18 14.69
N VAL A 190 7.61 11.50 15.59
CA VAL A 190 8.96 11.81 16.07
C VAL A 190 9.89 10.94 15.23
N ALA A 191 10.53 11.52 14.21
CA ALA A 191 11.50 10.82 13.36
C ALA A 191 12.85 11.53 13.48
N ASP A 192 13.79 10.91 14.19
CA ASP A 192 15.11 11.46 14.51
C ASP A 192 16.24 10.64 13.88
N ASP A 193 17.50 10.91 14.24
CA ASP A 193 18.66 10.15 13.73
C ASP A 193 18.54 8.62 13.87
N SER A 194 17.80 8.10 14.87
CA SER A 194 17.56 6.65 15.03
C SER A 194 16.66 6.08 13.93
N THR A 195 15.80 6.91 13.34
CA THR A 195 14.98 6.52 12.17
C THR A 195 15.86 6.33 10.93
N LEU A 196 16.91 7.15 10.76
CA LEU A 196 17.89 6.96 9.70
C LEU A 196 18.81 5.76 9.96
N ASP A 197 19.14 5.50 11.23
CA ASP A 197 19.85 4.27 11.63
C ASP A 197 19.06 3.00 11.31
N ALA A 198 17.74 3.06 11.39
CA ALA A 198 16.88 2.00 10.88
C ALA A 198 16.84 1.99 9.34
N LEU A 199 16.82 3.16 8.69
CA LEU A 199 16.69 3.26 7.23
C LEU A 199 17.88 2.66 6.46
N ILE A 200 19.10 2.74 6.99
CA ILE A 200 20.29 2.16 6.35
C ILE A 200 20.14 0.63 6.17
N PRO A 201 19.96 -0.19 7.23
CA PRO A 201 19.74 -1.62 7.06
C PRO A 201 18.46 -1.94 6.29
N LEU A 202 17.42 -1.09 6.39
CA LEU A 202 16.19 -1.23 5.58
C LEU A 202 16.47 -1.09 4.07
N SER A 203 17.30 -0.11 3.69
CA SER A 203 17.69 0.10 2.29
C SER A 203 18.52 -1.07 1.73
N ILE A 204 19.38 -1.66 2.58
CA ILE A 204 20.22 -2.82 2.23
C ILE A 204 19.37 -4.10 2.08
N ALA A 205 18.35 -4.27 2.93
CA ALA A 205 17.45 -5.42 2.86
C ALA A 205 16.60 -5.45 1.57
N CYS A 206 16.42 -4.30 0.92
CA CYS A 206 15.70 -4.19 -0.35
C CYS A 206 16.59 -4.64 -1.53
N PRO A 207 16.22 -5.71 -2.28
CA PRO A 207 17.05 -6.22 -3.37
C PRO A 207 17.32 -5.20 -4.49
N GLU A 208 16.33 -4.37 -4.78
CA GLU A 208 16.40 -3.31 -5.81
C GLU A 208 16.84 -1.95 -5.22
N GLY A 209 17.19 -1.93 -3.93
CA GLY A 209 17.50 -0.73 -3.17
C GLY A 209 16.28 0.15 -2.86
N LEU A 210 16.48 1.13 -1.97
CA LEU A 210 15.45 2.10 -1.62
C LEU A 210 15.23 3.10 -2.76
N GLN A 211 14.03 3.12 -3.33
CA GLN A 211 13.64 4.07 -4.37
C GLN A 211 13.11 5.38 -3.78
N SER A 212 12.38 5.32 -2.67
CA SER A 212 11.73 6.51 -2.14
C SER A 212 11.50 6.41 -0.64
N PHE A 213 11.85 7.47 0.09
CA PHE A 213 11.56 7.64 1.51
C PHE A 213 11.09 9.06 1.79
N TRP A 214 9.82 9.20 2.20
CA TRP A 214 9.20 10.51 2.46
C TRP A 214 8.70 10.57 3.89
N VAL A 215 8.97 11.68 4.59
CA VAL A 215 8.48 11.95 5.95
C VAL A 215 7.90 13.37 6.02
N ASP A 216 6.57 13.48 6.00
CA ASP A 216 5.85 14.78 5.86
C ASP A 216 5.55 15.49 7.20
N SER A 217 5.71 14.85 8.37
CA SER A 217 5.76 15.64 9.61
C SER A 217 6.75 15.14 10.63
N ILE A 218 7.56 16.04 11.16
CA ILE A 218 8.58 15.70 12.14
C ILE A 218 8.44 16.59 13.38
N SER A 219 8.22 15.97 14.53
CA SER A 219 8.23 16.61 15.85
C SER A 219 9.67 16.75 16.43
N THR A 220 10.68 16.08 15.84
CA THR A 220 12.09 16.07 16.31
C THR A 220 13.10 15.87 15.19
N ASP A 221 14.17 16.65 15.17
CA ASP A 221 15.02 16.88 13.99
C ASP A 221 15.97 15.73 13.53
N PHE A 222 16.21 15.62 12.22
CA PHE A 222 17.30 14.81 11.62
C PHE A 222 18.59 15.63 11.47
N SER A 223 19.75 15.06 11.69
CA SER A 223 21.02 15.77 11.47
C SER A 223 21.56 15.60 10.04
N LEU A 224 22.11 16.67 9.46
CA LEU A 224 22.84 16.63 8.19
C LEU A 224 23.93 15.53 8.14
N PRO A 225 24.76 15.35 9.20
CA PRO A 225 25.69 14.22 9.28
C PRO A 225 25.03 12.86 9.10
N LYS A 226 23.84 12.65 9.68
CA LYS A 226 23.12 11.38 9.54
C LYS A 226 22.54 11.19 8.13
N MET A 227 22.12 12.27 7.46
CA MET A 227 21.79 12.19 6.03
C MET A 227 23.00 11.79 5.17
N PHE A 228 24.19 12.31 5.46
CA PHE A 228 25.41 11.91 4.75
C PHE A 228 25.74 10.43 4.99
N GLU A 229 25.60 9.98 6.24
CA GLU A 229 25.76 8.56 6.58
C GLU A 229 24.80 7.66 5.79
N LEU A 230 23.54 8.07 5.61
CA LEU A 230 22.58 7.38 4.77
C LEU A 230 23.07 7.30 3.30
N PHE A 231 23.60 8.39 2.73
CA PHE A 231 24.13 8.35 1.35
C PHE A 231 25.33 7.40 1.21
N GLU A 232 26.23 7.42 2.20
CA GLU A 232 27.45 6.62 2.18
C GLU A 232 27.19 5.13 2.41
N LYS A 233 26.24 4.78 3.28
CA LYS A 233 25.99 3.40 3.72
C LYS A 233 24.74 2.77 3.13
N GLY A 234 23.80 3.57 2.64
CA GLY A 234 22.55 3.11 2.07
C GLY A 234 22.74 2.36 0.74
N HIS A 235 21.76 1.51 0.43
CA HIS A 235 21.58 0.85 -0.86
C HIS A 235 20.32 1.40 -1.53
N PHE A 236 20.49 2.09 -2.64
CA PHE A 236 19.40 2.80 -3.32
C PHE A 236 19.13 2.20 -4.70
N SER A 237 17.88 2.31 -5.14
CA SER A 237 17.55 2.06 -6.55
C SER A 237 18.27 3.06 -7.45
N PRO A 238 18.42 2.79 -8.77
CA PRO A 238 19.09 3.69 -9.70
C PRO A 238 18.57 5.13 -9.69
N ARG A 239 17.32 5.32 -9.25
CA ARG A 239 16.73 6.62 -8.91
C ARG A 239 16.17 6.57 -7.50
N CYS A 240 16.62 7.49 -6.65
CA CYS A 240 16.16 7.62 -5.27
C CYS A 240 15.55 8.99 -5.03
N SER A 241 14.46 9.06 -4.26
CA SER A 241 13.83 10.31 -3.83
C SER A 241 13.64 10.34 -2.32
N LEU A 242 14.28 11.31 -1.67
CA LEU A 242 14.20 11.53 -0.24
C LEU A 242 13.53 12.88 0.03
N LEU A 243 12.57 12.90 0.95
CA LEU A 243 11.90 14.13 1.38
C LEU A 243 11.96 14.24 2.90
N PHE A 244 12.46 15.38 3.38
CA PHE A 244 12.60 15.72 4.78
C PHE A 244 11.96 17.10 5.07
N GLU A 245 11.03 17.17 6.02
CA GLU A 245 10.46 18.46 6.45
C GLU A 245 11.51 19.32 7.16
N LYS A 246 12.30 18.75 8.08
CA LYS A 246 13.19 19.50 8.97
C LYS A 246 14.54 18.79 9.17
N VAL A 247 15.64 19.52 8.97
CA VAL A 247 17.01 19.00 9.06
C VAL A 247 17.91 19.96 9.84
N HIS A 248 18.61 19.47 10.87
CA HIS A 248 19.63 20.18 11.61
C HIS A 248 20.93 20.38 10.81
N GLY A 249 21.36 21.64 10.76
CA GLY A 249 22.51 22.14 10.04
C GLY A 249 22.10 23.23 9.05
N THR A 250 22.80 23.35 7.92
CA THR A 250 22.58 24.45 6.98
C THR A 250 22.50 23.97 5.54
N ASP A 251 21.67 24.66 4.74
CA ASP A 251 21.63 24.50 3.28
C ASP A 251 23.04 24.61 2.67
N LEU A 252 23.86 25.55 3.16
CA LEU A 252 25.24 25.71 2.71
C LEU A 252 26.10 24.46 2.97
N ALA A 253 25.96 23.81 4.13
CA ALA A 253 26.68 22.59 4.42
C ALA A 253 26.26 21.44 3.49
N LEU A 254 24.96 21.30 3.20
CA LEU A 254 24.46 20.31 2.24
C LEU A 254 25.01 20.58 0.83
N ARG A 255 24.92 21.83 0.35
CA ARG A 255 25.45 22.23 -0.97
C ARG A 255 26.95 21.96 -1.07
N ASN A 256 27.72 22.29 -0.04
CA ASN A 256 29.16 22.04 -0.01
C ASN A 256 29.47 20.55 -0.06
N TRP A 257 28.72 19.71 0.66
CA TRP A 257 28.87 18.27 0.60
C TRP A 257 28.57 17.73 -0.80
N ILE A 258 27.43 18.12 -1.38
CA ILE A 258 27.04 17.71 -2.75
C ILE A 258 28.11 18.12 -3.77
N ASN A 259 28.57 19.36 -3.75
CA ASN A 259 29.57 19.84 -4.70
C ASN A 259 30.95 19.17 -4.54
N SER A 260 31.25 18.59 -3.38
CA SER A 260 32.52 17.91 -3.12
C SER A 260 32.45 16.39 -3.31
N HIS A 261 31.28 15.77 -3.21
CA HIS A 261 31.13 14.30 -3.22
C HIS A 261 30.35 13.77 -4.42
N ALA A 262 29.45 14.55 -5.02
CA ALA A 262 28.66 14.09 -6.15
C ALA A 262 29.54 13.82 -7.38
N GLN A 263 29.25 12.74 -8.09
CA GLN A 263 29.82 12.47 -9.42
C GLN A 263 29.35 13.52 -10.42
N GLN A 264 28.09 13.95 -10.30
CA GLN A 264 27.48 14.97 -11.13
C GLN A 264 26.41 15.71 -10.35
N VAL A 265 26.37 17.04 -10.45
CA VAL A 265 25.24 17.84 -9.98
C VAL A 265 24.28 18.05 -11.15
N LEU A 266 23.03 17.63 -10.99
CA LEU A 266 22.01 17.71 -12.04
C LEU A 266 21.20 19.01 -11.91
N TYR A 267 20.75 19.31 -10.69
CA TYR A 267 19.92 20.47 -10.41
C TYR A 267 19.97 20.82 -8.91
N ILE A 268 20.05 22.11 -8.58
CA ILE A 268 19.90 22.59 -7.20
C ILE A 268 19.00 23.84 -7.22
N SER A 269 17.95 23.82 -6.39
CA SER A 269 17.08 24.96 -6.10
C SER A 269 17.07 25.29 -4.61
N GLU A 270 16.12 26.11 -4.17
CA GLU A 270 15.99 26.58 -2.79
C GLU A 270 15.77 25.45 -1.78
N GLN A 271 15.13 24.35 -2.19
CA GLN A 271 14.76 23.23 -1.31
C GLN A 271 14.92 21.86 -1.97
N THR A 272 15.39 21.81 -3.22
CA THR A 272 15.52 20.56 -3.99
C THR A 272 16.93 20.41 -4.53
N TYR A 273 17.50 19.23 -4.34
CA TYR A 273 18.86 18.89 -4.76
C TYR A 273 18.82 17.57 -5.52
N ASN A 274 19.18 17.60 -6.80
CA ASN A 274 19.32 16.41 -7.64
C ASN A 274 20.78 16.25 -8.04
N PHE A 275 21.36 15.11 -7.72
CA PHE A 275 22.76 14.81 -7.98
C PHE A 275 22.97 13.31 -8.16
N SER A 276 24.02 12.95 -8.89
CA SER A 276 24.46 11.57 -9.03
C SER A 276 25.55 11.27 -8.01
N TYR A 277 25.37 10.21 -7.23
CA TYR A 277 26.33 9.74 -6.24
C TYR A 277 26.30 8.22 -6.18
N ARG A 278 27.47 7.57 -6.26
CA ARG A 278 27.62 6.10 -6.27
C ARG A 278 26.74 5.42 -7.34
N ASP A 279 26.72 5.99 -8.55
CA ASP A 279 25.94 5.53 -9.70
C ASP A 279 24.41 5.55 -9.52
N VAL A 280 23.93 6.32 -8.53
CA VAL A 280 22.51 6.55 -8.25
C VAL A 280 22.17 8.01 -8.50
N GLU A 281 21.05 8.26 -9.18
CA GLU A 281 20.43 9.59 -9.26
C GLU A 281 19.62 9.84 -7.98
N ILE A 282 20.12 10.70 -7.10
CA ILE A 282 19.50 11.04 -5.81
C ILE A 282 18.82 12.40 -5.93
N GLY A 283 17.51 12.42 -5.69
CA GLY A 283 16.74 13.63 -5.44
C GLY A 283 16.44 13.79 -3.96
N VAL A 284 16.80 14.95 -3.41
CA VAL A 284 16.56 15.32 -2.01
C VAL A 284 15.71 16.57 -1.98
N SER A 285 14.62 16.54 -1.23
CA SER A 285 13.84 17.74 -0.87
C SER A 285 13.95 17.99 0.63
N VAL A 286 14.35 19.20 1.01
CA VAL A 286 14.41 19.65 2.41
C VAL A 286 13.57 20.90 2.57
N GLU A 287 12.49 20.85 3.36
CA GLU A 287 11.61 22.01 3.52
C GLU A 287 12.21 23.08 4.45
N GLN A 288 12.88 22.66 5.53
CA GLN A 288 13.46 23.56 6.53
C GLN A 288 14.82 23.08 7.04
N PHE A 289 15.79 24.00 7.11
CA PHE A 289 17.05 23.84 7.84
C PHE A 289 16.99 24.52 9.21
N VAL A 290 17.56 23.86 10.23
CA VAL A 290 17.62 24.34 11.62
C VAL A 290 19.09 24.40 12.06
N PRO A 291 19.69 25.60 12.17
CA PRO A 291 21.10 25.76 12.55
C PRO A 291 21.45 25.15 13.92
#